data_AF-A0A0N4UWA3-F1
#
_entry.id   AF-A0A0N4UWA3-F1
#
_cell.length_a   1.000
_cell.length_b   1.000
_cell.length_c   1.000
_cell.angle_alpha   90.00
_cell.angle_beta   90.00
_cell.angle_gamma   90.00
#
_symmetry.space_group_name_H-M   'P 1'
#
loop_
_entity.id
_entity.type
_entity.pdbx_description
1 polymer ?
#
loop_
_entity_poly.entity_id
_entity_poly.type
_entity_poly.pdbx_seq_one_letter_code
_entity_poly.pdbx_strand_id
1 'polypeptide(L)' 'MFPEADDYFFRTALIRYQRQSGLPVTGILDDETLLEMQQPRCNSDLINRSGRWKRFGQYRRADSKGG' A
#
# COMPACT_ATOMS: atom_id res chain seq x y z
N MET A 1 -22.48 3.61 -15.67
CA MET A 1 -21.43 2.64 -15.32
C MET A 1 -21.05 1.95 -16.61
N PHE A 2 -19.81 2.09 -17.06
CA PHE A 2 -19.34 1.50 -18.33
C PHE A 2 -18.53 0.25 -17.97
N PRO A 3 -19.14 -0.95 -18.03
CA PRO A 3 -18.52 -2.18 -17.51
C PRO A 3 -17.14 -2.49 -18.12
N GLU A 4 -16.92 -2.09 -19.38
CA GLU A 4 -15.64 -2.26 -20.08
C GLU A 4 -14.49 -1.43 -19.47
N ALA A 5 -14.79 -0.22 -18.97
CA ALA A 5 -13.78 0.63 -18.34
C ALA A 5 -13.43 0.11 -16.94
N ASP A 6 -14.43 -0.38 -16.20
CA ASP A 6 -14.25 -0.91 -14.85
C ASP A 6 -13.36 -2.17 -14.87
N ASP A 7 -13.51 -3.05 -15.85
CA ASP A 7 -12.65 -4.23 -16.04
C ASP A 7 -11.19 -3.83 -16.33
N TYR A 8 -10.96 -2.84 -17.19
CA TYR A 8 -9.62 -2.35 -17.50
C TYR A 8 -8.90 -1.78 -16.26
N PHE A 9 -9.61 -0.96 -15.46
CA PHE A 9 -9.05 -0.41 -14.23
C PHE A 9 -8.77 -1.50 -13.19
N PHE A 10 -9.69 -2.45 -13.04
CA PHE A 10 -9.54 -3.57 -12.12
C PHE A 10 -8.34 -4.44 -12.48
N ARG A 11 -8.23 -4.86 -13.73
CA ARG A 11 -7.10 -5.64 -14.25
C ARG A 11 -5.77 -4.90 -14.06
N THR A 12 -5.73 -3.60 -14.35
CA THR A 12 -4.54 -2.77 -14.16
C THR A 12 -4.13 -2.69 -12.69
N ALA A 13 -5.09 -2.56 -11.78
CA ALA A 13 -4.84 -2.54 -10.34
C ALA A 13 -4.26 -3.88 -9.85
N LEU A 14 -4.81 -5.01 -10.31
CA LEU A 14 -4.30 -6.35 -9.99
C LEU A 14 -2.87 -6.56 -10.47
N ILE A 15 -2.57 -6.17 -11.71
CA ILE A 15 -1.20 -6.24 -12.26
C ILE A 15 -0.22 -5.48 -11.37
N ARG A 16 -0.59 -4.29 -10.91
CA ARG A 16 0.26 -3.47 -10.03
C ARG A 16 0.44 -4.12 -8.66
N TYR A 17 -0.63 -4.66 -8.10
CA TYR A 17 -0.60 -5.36 -6.82
C TYR A 17 0.32 -6.59 -6.88
N GLN A 18 0.10 -7.48 -7.85
CA GLN A 18 0.88 -8.71 -8.02
C GLN A 18 2.38 -8.41 -8.17
N ARG A 19 2.74 -7.40 -8.98
CA ARG A 19 4.13 -6.94 -9.11
C ARG A 19 4.73 -6.45 -7.79
N GLN A 20 3.97 -5.72 -6.99
CA GLN A 20 4.44 -5.17 -5.73
C GLN A 20 4.57 -6.23 -4.63
N SER A 21 3.68 -7.22 -4.63
CA SER A 21 3.68 -8.35 -3.69
C SER A 21 4.64 -9.49 -4.10
N GLY A 22 5.22 -9.43 -5.30
CA GLY A 22 6.12 -10.48 -5.79
C GLY A 22 5.39 -11.75 -6.27
N LEU A 23 4.10 -11.64 -6.58
CA LEU A 23 3.28 -12.72 -7.12
C LEU A 23 3.42 -12.83 -8.65
N PRO A 24 3.07 -13.99 -9.25
CA PRO A 24 2.92 -14.11 -10.69
C PRO A 24 1.96 -13.04 -11.24
N VAL A 25 2.38 -12.35 -12.31
CA VAL A 25 1.59 -11.24 -12.89
C VAL A 25 0.61 -11.77 -13.92
N THR A 26 -0.57 -12.17 -13.45
CA THR A 26 -1.66 -12.70 -14.28
C THR A 26 -2.67 -11.63 -14.68
N GLY A 27 -2.82 -10.59 -13.84
CA GLY A 27 -3.87 -9.58 -13.97
C GLY A 27 -5.28 -10.11 -13.69
N ILE A 28 -5.37 -11.30 -13.08
CA ILE A 28 -6.60 -11.96 -12.68
C ILE A 28 -6.57 -12.10 -11.16
N LEU A 29 -7.73 -12.06 -10.51
CA LEU A 29 -7.85 -12.32 -9.08
C LEU A 29 -7.82 -13.84 -8.83
N ASP A 30 -6.63 -14.42 -8.88
CA ASP A 30 -6.39 -15.84 -8.60
C ASP A 30 -6.29 -16.15 -7.10
N ASP A 31 -6.31 -17.44 -6.76
CA ASP A 31 -6.30 -17.92 -5.38
C ASP A 31 -5.04 -17.49 -4.61
N GLU A 32 -3.88 -17.43 -5.29
CA GLU A 32 -2.63 -16.95 -4.70
C GLU A 32 -2.72 -15.46 -4.34
N THR A 33 -3.26 -14.64 -5.26
CA THR A 33 -3.52 -13.22 -5.01
C THR A 33 -4.51 -13.02 -3.86
N LEU A 34 -5.60 -13.81 -3.83
CA LEU A 34 -6.60 -13.75 -2.76
C LEU A 34 -6.01 -14.12 -1.39
N LEU A 35 -5.24 -15.20 -1.32
CA LEU A 35 -4.63 -15.66 -0.08
C LEU A 35 -3.64 -14.63 0.46
N GLU A 36 -2.82 -14.04 -0.40
CA GLU A 36 -1.93 -12.94 -0.03
C GLU A 36 -2.72 -11.71 0.44
N MET A 37 -3.86 -11.43 -0.19
CA MET A 37 -4.70 -10.30 0.20
C MET A 37 -5.37 -10.50 1.58
N GLN A 38 -5.65 -11.74 1.98
CA GLN A 38 -6.30 -12.04 3.26
C GLN A 38 -5.35 -12.06 4.45
N GLN A 39 -4.03 -12.12 4.22
CA GLN A 39 -3.05 -12.09 5.29
C GLN A 39 -3.14 -10.78 6.10
N PRO A 40 -2.88 -10.82 7.43
CA PRO A 40 -2.87 -9.61 8.24
C PRO A 40 -1.73 -8.69 7.78
N ARG A 41 -2.05 -7.42 7.49
CA ARG A 41 -1.08 -6.45 6.96
C ARG A 41 -0.99 -5.23 7.85
N CYS A 42 0.19 -4.64 7.93
CA CYS A 42 0.36 -3.35 8.58
C CYS A 42 -0.24 -2.27 7.67
N ASN A 43 -1.01 -1.33 8.25
CA ASN A 43 -1.48 -0.12 7.56
C ASN A 43 -0.33 0.89 7.28
N SER A 44 0.85 0.39 6.90
CA SER A 44 1.93 1.23 6.38
C SER A 44 1.77 1.27 4.88
N ASP A 45 1.18 2.35 4.36
CA ASP A 45 0.97 2.54 2.94
C ASP A 45 2.30 2.39 2.18
N LEU A 46 2.54 1.21 1.61
CA LEU A 46 3.68 1.00 0.70
C LEU A 46 3.52 1.83 -0.59
N ILE A 47 2.31 2.34 -0.85
CA ILE A 47 1.93 3.10 -2.05
C ILE A 47 2.02 4.63 -1.82
N ASN A 48 2.07 5.12 -0.57
CA ASN A 48 2.09 6.56 -0.25
C ASN A 48 3.22 6.97 0.71
N ARG A 49 4.43 6.42 0.54
CA ARG A 49 5.60 6.76 1.37
C ARG A 49 6.24 8.14 1.04
N SER A 50 5.54 9.06 0.37
CA SER A 50 5.98 10.45 0.19
C SER A 50 5.27 11.44 1.13
N GLY A 51 4.16 11.04 1.76
CA GLY A 51 3.43 11.86 2.72
C GLY A 51 4.00 11.74 4.13
N ARG A 52 5.21 12.25 4.36
CA ARG A 52 5.80 12.39 5.71
C ARG A 52 4.99 13.43 6.50
N TRP A 53 3.79 13.09 6.95
CA TRP A 53 3.05 13.91 7.91
C TRP A 53 3.86 13.89 9.19
N LYS A 54 4.62 14.97 9.42
CA LYS A 54 5.26 15.20 10.71
C LYS A 54 4.14 15.24 11.73
N ARG A 55 4.01 14.15 12.50
CA ARG A 55 3.20 14.14 13.72
C ARG A 55 3.61 15.39 14.50
N PHE A 56 2.67 16.30 14.72
CA PHE A 56 2.85 17.55 15.47
C PHE A 56 3.16 17.26 16.95
N GLY A 57 4.27 16.56 17.23
CA GLY A 57 4.64 16.07 18.56
C GLY A 57 6.12 16.18 18.89
N GLN A 58 6.96 16.67 17.97
CA GLN A 58 8.41 16.84 18.21
C GLN A 58 8.78 18.20 18.81
N TYR A 59 7.83 18.96 19.39
CA TYR A 59 8.13 20.22 20.09
C TYR A 59 8.39 20.07 21.60
N ARG A 60 8.53 18.86 22.13
CA ARG A 60 8.88 18.68 23.55
C ARG A 60 10.02 17.69 23.68
N ARG A 61 11.26 18.06 23.33
CA ARG A 61 12.57 17.65 23.94
C ARG A 61 13.75 18.46 23.38
N ALA A 62 13.65 19.78 23.39
CA ALA A 62 14.78 20.67 23.66
C ALA A 62 14.31 21.39 24.93
N ASP A 63 14.86 21.23 26.13
CA ASP A 63 16.25 21.26 26.53
C ASP A 63 16.46 20.40 27.79
N SER A 64 17.55 19.64 27.84
CA SER A 64 18.22 19.21 29.07
C SER A 64 19.58 18.61 28.70
N LYS A 65 20.55 19.47 28.41
CA LYS A 65 21.98 19.16 28.50
C LYS A 65 22.73 20.38 29.03
N GLY A 66 23.59 20.13 30.00
CA GLY A 66 24.41 21.10 30.75
C GLY A 66 23.97 21.06 32.21
N GLY A 67 24.70 20.46 33.15
CA GLY A 67 26.15 20.51 33.32
C GLY A 67 26.39 21.19 34.64
#